data_AF-A0AB37YVM1-F1
#
_entry.id   AF-A0AB37YVM1-F1
#
_cell.length_a   1.000
_cell.length_b   1.000
_cell.length_c   1.000
_cell.angle_alpha   90.00
_cell.angle_beta   90.00
_cell.angle_gamma   90.00
#
_symmetry.space_group_name_H-M   'P 1'
#
loop_
_entity.id
_entity.type
_entity.pdbx_description
1 polymer ?
#
loop_
_entity_poly.entity_id
_entity_poly.type
_entity_poly.pdbx_seq_one_letter_code
_entity_poly.pdbx_strand_id
1 'polypeptide(L)' 'MALLQEFVKRYFPIKNEVVLAVNEKNIPAQNLYEKVGFQDKGFRRMGPIGQQIIMHLPIIK' A
#
# COMPACT_ATOMS: atom_id res chain seq x y z
N MET A 1 -6.11 -13.60 2.28
CA MET A 1 -5.52 -12.72 3.31
C MET A 1 -6.36 -11.47 3.43
N ALA A 2 -7.25 -11.39 4.44
CA ALA A 2 -8.19 -10.27 4.62
C ALA A 2 -7.95 -9.46 5.92
N LEU A 3 -6.95 -9.82 6.73
CA LEU A 3 -6.75 -9.28 8.07
C LEU A 3 -6.55 -7.75 8.10
N LEU A 4 -5.81 -7.19 7.14
CA LEU A 4 -5.59 -5.74 7.08
C LEU A 4 -6.87 -4.98 6.74
N GLN A 5 -7.67 -5.47 5.78
CA GLN A 5 -8.92 -4.82 5.41
C GLN A 5 -9.92 -4.85 6.57
N GLU A 6 -10.07 -6.01 7.23
CA GLU A 6 -10.93 -6.15 8.41
C GLU A 6 -10.47 -5.25 9.56
N PHE A 7 -9.17 -5.20 9.82
CA PHE A 7 -8.59 -4.32 10.83
C PHE A 7 -8.93 -2.84 10.56
N VAL A 8 -8.74 -2.38 9.31
CA VAL A 8 -9.03 -0.99 8.95
C VAL A 8 -10.53 -0.71 9.03
N LYS A 9 -11.39 -1.62 8.56
CA LYS A 9 -12.85 -1.47 8.71
C LYS A 9 -13.28 -1.37 10.17
N ARG A 10 -12.69 -2.17 11.06
CA ARG A 10 -13.05 -2.23 12.48
C ARG A 10 -12.60 -1.00 13.25
N TYR A 11 -11.37 -0.55 13.04
CA TYR A 11 -10.77 0.52 13.87
C TYR A 11 -10.80 1.89 13.19
N PHE A 12 -10.94 1.95 11.86
CA PHE A 12 -10.92 3.17 11.07
C PHE A 12 -12.06 3.20 10.04
N PRO A 13 -13.33 3.09 10.46
CA PRO A 13 -14.49 2.88 9.56
C PRO A 13 -14.73 4.02 8.55
N ILE A 14 -14.14 5.20 8.77
CA ILE A 14 -14.27 6.37 7.88
C ILE A 14 -13.19 6.34 6.78
N LYS A 15 -12.14 5.53 6.92
CA LYS A 15 -11.05 5.45 5.93
C LYS A 15 -11.43 4.52 4.80
N ASN A 16 -11.06 4.92 3.59
CA ASN A 16 -11.39 4.26 2.33
C ASN A 16 -10.19 3.62 1.63
N GLU A 17 -8.97 3.86 2.10
CA GLU A 17 -7.75 3.25 1.56
C GLU A 17 -6.63 3.18 2.60
N VAL A 18 -5.68 2.28 2.35
CA VAL A 18 -4.36 2.26 2.98
C VAL A 18 -3.32 2.61 1.93
N VAL A 19 -2.44 3.55 2.26
CA VAL A 19 -1.35 3.97 1.40
C VAL A 19 -0.03 3.62 2.06
N LEU A 20 0.88 3.03 1.30
CA LEU A 20 2.25 2.75 1.75
C LEU A 20 3.27 3.25 0.73
N ALA A 21 4.48 3.54 1.22
CA ALA A 21 5.63 3.86 0.40
C ALA A 21 6.64 2.71 0.46
N VAL A 22 7.06 2.19 -0.69
CA VAL A 22 8.08 1.13 -0.81
C VAL A 22 9.22 1.62 -1.68
N ASN A 23 10.47 1.35 -1.29
CA ASN A 23 11.63 1.72 -2.10
C ASN A 23 11.58 1.00 -3.45
N GLU A 24 11.87 1.71 -4.54
CA GLU A 24 11.85 1.19 -5.92
C GLU A 24 12.81 0.01 -6.12
N LYS A 25 13.89 -0.08 -5.33
CA LYS A 25 14.83 -1.20 -5.36
C LYS A 25 14.36 -2.41 -4.54
N ASN A 26 13.35 -2.26 -3.69
CA ASN A 26 12.80 -3.35 -2.88
C ASN A 26 11.73 -4.14 -3.66
N ILE A 27 12.18 -4.80 -4.73
CA ILE A 27 11.33 -5.63 -5.60
C ILE A 27 10.59 -6.74 -4.82
N PRO A 28 11.19 -7.43 -3.83
CA PRO A 28 10.46 -8.44 -3.06
C PRO A 28 9.24 -7.87 -2.32
N ALA A 29 9.37 -6.67 -1.73
CA ALA A 29 8.26 -6.03 -1.03
C ALA A 29 7.18 -5.54 -2.00
N GLN A 30 7.56 -4.97 -3.14
CA GLN A 30 6.62 -4.56 -4.20
C GLN A 30 5.74 -5.75 -4.62
N ASN A 31 6.37 -6.87 -4.98
CA ASN A 31 5.67 -8.10 -5.38
C ASN A 31 4.74 -8.64 -4.27
N LEU A 32 5.14 -8.54 -3.00
CA LEU A 32 4.30 -8.93 -1.88
C LEU A 32 3.06 -8.04 -1.79
N TYR A 33 3.25 -6.72 -1.88
CA TYR A 33 2.16 -5.75 -1.78
C TYR A 33 1.16 -5.89 -2.95
N GLU A 34 1.66 -6.09 -4.17
CA GLU A 34 0.82 -6.38 -5.33
C GLU A 34 -0.03 -7.64 -5.12
N LYS A 35 0.59 -8.73 -4.64
CA LYS A 35 -0.12 -10.00 -4.37
C LYS A 35 -1.22 -9.88 -3.32
N VAL A 36 -1.11 -8.94 -2.39
CA VAL A 36 -2.13 -8.71 -1.34
C VAL A 36 -3.11 -7.59 -1.71
N GLY A 37 -3.05 -7.07 -2.93
CA GLY A 37 -4.05 -6.15 -3.50
C GLY A 37 -3.67 -4.67 -3.48
N PHE A 38 -2.44 -4.31 -3.11
CA PHE A 38 -1.96 -2.95 -3.33
C PHE A 38 -1.72 -2.70 -4.81
N GLN A 39 -1.98 -1.48 -5.25
CA GLN A 39 -1.88 -1.04 -6.62
C GLN A 39 -0.88 0.11 -6.73
N ASP A 40 0.06 0.01 -7.65
CA ASP A 40 0.86 1.16 -8.07
C ASP A 40 0.03 2.02 -9.03
N LYS A 41 -0.24 3.27 -8.63
CA LYS A 41 -0.98 4.25 -9.44
C LYS A 41 -0.05 5.23 -10.19
N GLY A 42 1.26 4.94 -10.23
CA GLY A 42 2.29 5.79 -10.84
C GLY A 42 2.82 6.88 -9.92
N PHE A 43 2.36 6.94 -8.66
CA PHE A 43 2.84 7.93 -7.71
C PHE A 43 4.24 7.58 -7.20
N ARG A 44 5.12 8.57 -7.16
CA ARG A 44 6.50 8.45 -6.68
C ARG A 44 6.83 9.56 -5.69
N ARG A 45 7.71 9.26 -4.74
CA ARG A 45 8.24 10.24 -3.78
C ARG A 45 9.73 10.01 -3.58
N MET A 46 10.50 11.09 -3.40
CA MET A 46 11.89 10.98 -2.95
C MET A 46 11.94 10.72 -1.44
N GLY A 47 12.49 9.57 -1.07
CA GLY A 47 12.87 9.24 0.30
C GLY A 47 14.37 9.45 0.55
N PRO A 48 14.84 9.25 1.79
CA PRO A 48 16.24 9.47 2.15
C PRO A 48 17.24 8.58 1.40
N ILE A 49 16.80 7.42 0.92
CA ILE A 49 17.62 6.39 0.25
C ILE A 49 17.16 6.20 -1.21
N GLY A 50 16.54 7.22 -1.79
CA GLY A 50 16.11 7.23 -3.20
C GLY A 50 14.59 7.18 -3.40
N GLN A 51 14.20 6.89 -4.64
CA GLN A 51 12.81 6.90 -5.09
C GLN A 51 11.97 5.81 -4.41
N GLN A 52 10.78 6.19 -3.97
CA GLN A 52 9.77 5.33 -3.39
C GLN A 52 8.52 5.31 -4.27
N ILE A 53 7.95 4.13 -4.45
CA ILE A 53 6.66 3.86 -5.07
C ILE A 53 5.58 4.02 -4.01
N ILE A 54 4.54 4.79 -4.32
CA ILE A 54 3.38 4.94 -3.45
C ILE A 54 2.29 3.98 -3.94
N MET A 55 2.00 2.97 -3.14
CA MET A 55 1.02 1.94 -3.46
C MET A 55 -0.25 2.11 -2.64
N HIS A 56 -1.38 1.76 -3.24
CA HIS A 56 -2.72 2.00 -2.71
C HIS A 56 -3.50 0.69 -2.56
N LEU A 57 -4.09 0.47 -1.39
CA LEU A 57 -5.05 -0.61 -1.14
C LEU A 57 -6.42 -0.01 -0.82
N PRO A 58 -7.41 -0.09 -1.73
CA PRO A 58 -8.77 0.33 -1.45
C PRO A 58 -9.41 -0.52 -0.36
N ILE A 59 -10.13 0.14 0.56
CA ILE A 59 -11.00 -0.51 1.54
C ILE A 59 -12.43 -0.44 1.02
N ILE A 60 -12.85 -1.50 0.33
CA ILE A 60 -14.21 -1.67 -0.18
C ILE A 60 -15.12 -1.85 1.03
N LYS A 61 -16.17 -1.04 1.18
CA LYS A 61 -17.15 -1.22 2.27
C LYS A 61 -17.83 -2.57 2.17
#